data_AF-Q01VS3-F1
#
_entry.id   AF-Q01VS3-F1
#
_cell.length_a   1.000
_cell.length_b   1.000
_cell.length_c   1.000
_cell.angle_alpha   90.00
_cell.angle_beta   90.00
_cell.angle_gamma   90.00
#
_symmetry.space_group_name_H-M   'P 1'
#
loop_
_entity.id
_entity.type
_entity.pdbx_description
1 polymer ?
#
loop_
_entity_poly.entity_id
_entity_poly.type
_entity_poly.pdbx_seq_one_letter_code
_entity_poly.pdbx_strand_id
1 'polypeptide(L)'
;MQPTIIALFLEFSSTAFAMSAAGLALLVIGLLAAKNDIIHARGIDKVVALTHLCFAIPLAAFGAEHLSGGIPLTMVPSYMPWRMFWLYFVGVALIAASLSIATKIQVRWSGLLTGIMMFLFVTMLHLPGAIRGGGRIPWTIVLRELSFGGGCWVLAGIAMGGNRAGPRKSLVTVGRVLIAIAAIVFGVQHFLHPLGLPGVPLQKQTPTWVPARVLVDYLTGAFLIVGGCCFLLARKTRIAAAYLGAWILLLVVVIYGTVLIGALADSRGAVKVEGLNYFADTLLFGAVILSLAGGTSTRKLER
;
A
#
# COMPACT_ATOMS: atom_id res chain seq x y z
N MET A 1 -37.27 26.80 -14.10
CA MET A 1 -35.80 26.63 -13.97
C MET A 1 -35.54 25.15 -13.74
N GLN A 2 -34.93 24.47 -14.70
CA GLN A 2 -34.80 23.02 -14.75
C GLN A 2 -33.85 22.50 -13.64
N PRO A 3 -34.27 21.55 -12.79
CA PRO A 3 -33.39 20.90 -11.81
C PRO A 3 -32.26 20.06 -12.45
N THR A 4 -32.28 19.87 -13.77
CA THR A 4 -31.31 19.11 -14.55
C THR A 4 -29.95 19.81 -14.73
N ILE A 5 -29.89 21.15 -14.63
CA ILE A 5 -28.62 21.87 -14.84
C ILE A 5 -27.68 21.72 -13.62
N ILE A 6 -28.21 21.63 -12.40
CA ILE A 6 -27.37 21.41 -11.20
C ILE A 6 -26.83 19.98 -11.15
N ALA A 7 -27.59 19.01 -11.67
CA ALA A 7 -27.14 17.62 -11.78
C ALA A 7 -26.01 17.41 -12.81
N LEU A 8 -25.87 18.31 -13.79
CA LEU A 8 -24.84 18.22 -14.83
C LEU A 8 -23.46 18.74 -14.39
N PHE A 9 -23.38 19.54 -13.32
CA PHE A 9 -22.14 20.21 -12.92
C PHE A 9 -21.35 19.52 -11.80
N LEU A 10 -21.91 18.50 -11.16
CA LEU A 10 -21.24 17.70 -10.14
C LEU A 10 -21.71 16.25 -10.22
N GLU A 11 -21.20 15.47 -11.17
CA GLU A 11 -21.17 14.00 -11.00
C GLU A 11 -20.22 13.70 -9.82
N PHE A 12 -20.81 13.77 -8.62
CA PHE A 12 -20.15 13.48 -7.37
C PHE A 12 -20.00 11.97 -7.26
N SER A 13 -18.80 11.46 -7.50
CA SER A 13 -18.49 10.06 -7.23
C SER A 13 -18.53 9.84 -5.71
N SER A 14 -19.61 9.22 -5.24
CA SER A 14 -19.78 8.82 -3.84
C SER A 14 -18.62 7.96 -3.36
N THR A 15 -18.11 7.08 -4.24
CA THR A 15 -16.94 6.23 -3.99
C THR A 15 -15.67 7.06 -3.78
N ALA A 16 -15.31 7.94 -4.73
CA ALA A 16 -14.10 8.75 -4.60
C ALA A 16 -14.16 9.68 -3.37
N PHE A 17 -15.34 10.21 -3.05
CA PHE A 17 -15.56 10.97 -1.83
C PHE A 17 -15.35 10.11 -0.58
N ALA A 18 -15.97 8.93 -0.49
CA ALA A 18 -15.85 8.04 0.66
C ALA A 18 -14.38 7.63 0.90
N MET A 19 -13.66 7.28 -0.17
CA MET A 19 -12.23 6.96 -0.12
C MET A 19 -11.40 8.14 0.40
N SER A 20 -11.63 9.34 -0.14
CA SER A 20 -10.92 10.56 0.26
C SER A 20 -11.21 10.95 1.71
N ALA A 21 -12.47 10.87 2.14
CA ALA A 21 -12.90 11.16 3.49
C ALA A 21 -12.29 10.18 4.50
N ALA A 22 -12.31 8.88 4.21
CA ALA A 22 -11.70 7.85 5.07
C ALA A 22 -10.18 8.02 5.14
N GLY A 23 -9.51 8.25 4.01
CA GLY A 23 -8.07 8.52 3.96
C GLY A 23 -7.67 9.76 4.76
N LEU A 24 -8.42 10.86 4.64
CA LEU A 24 -8.16 12.10 5.37
C LEU A 24 -8.42 11.95 6.88
N ALA A 25 -9.50 11.26 7.26
CA ALA A 25 -9.79 10.98 8.67
C ALA A 25 -8.65 10.17 9.31
N LEU A 26 -8.15 9.15 8.62
CA LEU A 26 -7.04 8.34 9.13
C LEU A 26 -5.68 9.04 9.04
N LEU A 27 -5.50 9.99 8.12
CA LEU A 27 -4.36 10.90 8.14
C LEU A 27 -4.34 11.69 9.45
N VAL A 28 -5.47 12.30 9.83
CA VAL A 28 -5.58 13.09 11.08
C VAL A 28 -5.37 12.20 12.31
N ILE A 29 -6.10 11.08 12.43
CA ILE A 29 -5.98 10.15 13.56
C ILE A 29 -4.56 9.61 13.68
N GLY A 30 -3.97 9.17 12.57
CA GLY A 30 -2.63 8.60 12.56
C GLY A 30 -1.54 9.63 12.86
N LEU A 31 -1.67 10.88 12.40
CA LEU A 31 -0.75 11.96 12.76
C LEU A 31 -0.81 12.27 14.26
N LEU A 32 -2.00 12.28 14.85
CA LEU A 32 -2.16 12.45 16.30
C LEU A 32 -1.51 11.30 17.07
N ALA A 33 -1.73 10.06 16.63
CA ALA A 33 -1.16 8.87 17.26
C ALA A 33 0.38 8.76 17.08
N ALA A 34 0.92 9.21 15.95
CA ALA A 34 2.35 9.16 15.64
C ALA A 34 3.14 10.41 16.07
N LYS A 35 2.46 11.45 16.58
CA LYS A 35 3.05 12.76 16.93
C LYS A 35 4.33 12.62 17.75
N ASN A 36 4.26 11.83 18.83
CA ASN A 36 5.40 11.67 19.72
C ASN A 36 6.55 10.91 19.05
N ASP A 37 6.29 9.86 18.27
CA ASP A 37 7.35 9.13 17.57
C ASP A 37 8.07 10.03 16.56
N ILE A 38 7.32 10.86 15.83
CA ILE A 38 7.87 11.77 14.82
C ILE A 38 8.73 12.85 15.47
N ILE A 39 8.27 13.43 16.59
CA ILE A 39 9.01 14.49 17.31
C ILE A 39 10.33 13.94 17.87
N HIS A 40 10.32 12.73 18.45
CA HIS A 40 11.51 12.13 19.05
C HIS A 40 12.47 11.50 18.03
N ALA A 41 11.98 11.16 16.83
CA ALA A 41 12.80 10.58 15.78
C ALA A 41 13.79 11.60 15.19
N ARG A 42 14.97 11.11 14.78
CA ARG A 42 16.04 11.94 14.20
C ARG A 42 16.41 11.44 12.81
N GLY A 43 16.76 12.36 11.91
CA GLY A 43 17.18 12.03 10.54
C GLY A 43 16.17 11.15 9.81
N ILE A 44 16.65 10.04 9.23
CA ILE A 44 15.84 9.11 8.45
C ILE A 44 14.80 8.36 9.29
N ASP A 45 15.00 8.23 10.61
CA ASP A 45 14.03 7.57 11.49
C ASP A 45 12.69 8.33 11.54
N LYS A 46 12.66 9.62 11.20
CA LYS A 46 11.40 10.39 11.05
C LYS A 46 10.50 9.79 9.97
N VAL A 47 11.09 9.34 8.87
CA VAL A 47 10.37 8.67 7.78
C VAL A 47 9.86 7.31 8.26
N VAL A 48 10.70 6.57 8.99
CA VAL A 48 10.31 5.26 9.56
C VAL A 48 9.15 5.42 10.56
N ALA A 49 9.10 6.52 11.32
CA ALA A 49 7.98 6.81 12.23
C ALA A 49 6.62 6.93 11.51
N LEU A 50 6.61 7.25 10.21
CA LEU A 50 5.38 7.33 9.39
C LEU A 50 4.82 5.98 8.97
N THR A 51 5.50 4.86 9.23
CA THR A 51 5.10 3.52 8.76
C THR A 51 3.62 3.22 9.03
N HIS A 52 3.15 3.37 10.28
CA HIS A 52 1.77 3.05 10.65
C HIS A 52 0.76 3.95 9.94
N LEU A 53 1.08 5.24 9.78
CA LEU A 53 0.26 6.20 9.06
C LEU A 53 0.13 5.81 7.57
N CYS A 54 1.25 5.45 6.94
CA CYS A 54 1.28 5.04 5.53
C CYS A 54 0.58 3.69 5.28
N PHE A 55 0.43 2.83 6.28
CA PHE A 55 -0.45 1.65 6.21
C PHE A 55 -1.92 2.02 6.37
N ALA A 56 -2.24 2.88 7.34
CA ALA A 56 -3.62 3.19 7.70
C ALA A 56 -4.37 3.93 6.57
N ILE A 57 -3.76 4.93 5.95
CA ILE A 57 -4.41 5.75 4.92
C ILE A 57 -4.90 4.90 3.73
N PRO A 58 -4.07 4.07 3.08
CA PRO A 58 -4.52 3.21 1.99
C PRO A 58 -5.58 2.19 2.41
N LEU A 59 -5.40 1.53 3.56
CA LEU A 59 -6.38 0.54 4.03
C LEU A 59 -7.75 1.18 4.29
N ALA A 60 -7.78 2.42 4.78
CA ALA A 60 -9.03 3.16 4.94
C ALA A 60 -9.67 3.52 3.60
N ALA A 61 -8.87 3.99 2.63
CA ALA A 61 -9.36 4.28 1.29
C ALA A 61 -9.95 3.03 0.61
N PHE A 62 -9.21 1.91 0.59
CA PHE A 62 -9.71 0.65 0.02
C PHE A 62 -10.93 0.10 0.77
N GLY A 63 -10.95 0.23 2.10
CA GLY A 63 -12.11 -0.16 2.90
C GLY A 63 -13.36 0.65 2.51
N ALA A 64 -13.22 1.95 2.36
CA ALA A 64 -14.30 2.82 1.91
C ALA A 64 -14.73 2.57 0.46
N GLU A 65 -13.81 2.20 -0.43
CA GLU A 65 -14.12 1.79 -1.81
C GLU A 65 -15.04 0.57 -1.84
N HIS A 66 -14.76 -0.45 -0.99
CA HIS A 66 -15.62 -1.62 -0.85
C HIS A 66 -17.02 -1.26 -0.34
N LEU A 67 -17.10 -0.42 0.71
CA LEU A 67 -18.37 -0.05 1.34
C LEU A 67 -19.25 0.87 0.47
N SER A 68 -18.64 1.64 -0.41
CA SER A 68 -19.33 2.58 -1.32
C SER A 68 -19.68 1.97 -2.68
N GLY A 69 -19.41 0.67 -2.89
CA GLY A 69 -19.74 -0.04 -4.13
C GLY A 69 -18.77 0.22 -5.28
N GLY A 70 -17.56 0.69 -4.99
CA GLY A 70 -16.50 0.92 -6.00
C GLY A 70 -15.94 -0.38 -6.61
N ILE A 71 -16.10 -1.50 -5.92
CA ILE A 71 -15.63 -2.81 -6.38
C ILE A 71 -16.76 -3.56 -7.08
N PRO A 72 -16.60 -3.97 -8.36
CA PRO A 72 -17.64 -4.68 -9.07
C PRO A 72 -17.79 -6.10 -8.53
N LEU A 73 -19.04 -6.57 -8.43
CA LEU A 73 -19.35 -7.90 -7.89
C LEU A 73 -18.63 -9.03 -8.62
N THR A 74 -18.35 -8.85 -9.92
CA THR A 74 -17.60 -9.78 -10.78
C THR A 74 -16.19 -10.09 -10.29
N MET A 75 -15.60 -9.26 -9.41
CA MET A 75 -14.31 -9.53 -8.77
C MET A 75 -14.38 -10.64 -7.73
N VAL A 76 -15.55 -10.85 -7.10
CA VAL A 76 -15.76 -11.97 -6.17
C VAL A 76 -16.02 -13.24 -6.99
N PRO A 77 -15.33 -14.37 -6.75
CA PRO A 77 -15.47 -15.58 -7.54
C PRO A 77 -16.92 -16.05 -7.59
N SER A 78 -17.35 -16.51 -8.76
CA SER A 78 -18.74 -16.92 -9.00
C SER A 78 -19.17 -18.13 -8.15
N TYR A 79 -18.23 -18.98 -7.74
CA TYR A 79 -18.48 -20.14 -6.88
C TYR A 79 -18.69 -19.80 -5.40
N MET A 80 -18.39 -18.57 -4.99
CA MET A 80 -18.44 -18.17 -3.58
C MET A 80 -19.88 -17.78 -3.19
N PRO A 81 -20.48 -18.37 -2.13
CA PRO A 81 -21.81 -17.97 -1.69
C PRO A 81 -21.78 -16.56 -1.08
N TRP A 82 -22.94 -15.89 -1.06
CA TRP A 82 -23.13 -14.56 -0.46
C TRP A 82 -22.10 -13.51 -0.92
N ARG A 83 -21.85 -13.40 -2.24
CA ARG A 83 -20.81 -12.51 -2.82
C ARG A 83 -20.90 -11.06 -2.32
N MET A 84 -22.11 -10.53 -2.10
CA MET A 84 -22.32 -9.20 -1.52
C MET A 84 -21.85 -9.08 -0.06
N PHE A 85 -22.05 -10.12 0.76
CA PHE A 85 -21.55 -10.14 2.14
C PHE A 85 -20.03 -9.98 2.16
N TRP A 86 -19.31 -10.70 1.29
CA TRP A 86 -17.85 -10.63 1.24
C TRP A 86 -17.32 -9.25 0.84
N LEU A 87 -17.97 -8.56 -0.10
CA LEU A 87 -17.61 -7.18 -0.44
C LEU A 87 -17.67 -6.25 0.78
N TYR A 88 -18.80 -6.26 1.51
CA TYR A 88 -18.95 -5.41 2.68
C TYR A 88 -18.07 -5.85 3.86
N PHE A 89 -17.95 -7.16 4.10
CA PHE A 89 -17.10 -7.72 5.15
C PHE A 89 -15.64 -7.29 4.98
N VAL A 90 -15.11 -7.38 3.76
CA VAL A 90 -13.74 -6.92 3.45
C VAL A 90 -13.62 -5.42 3.70
N GLY A 91 -14.60 -4.62 3.28
CA GLY A 91 -14.63 -3.18 3.55
C GLY A 91 -14.55 -2.85 5.04
N VAL A 92 -15.38 -3.48 5.86
CA VAL A 92 -15.37 -3.32 7.33
C VAL A 92 -14.05 -3.79 7.93
N ALA A 93 -13.53 -4.94 7.50
CA ALA A 93 -12.27 -5.50 8.00
C ALA A 93 -11.07 -4.57 7.70
N LEU A 94 -11.02 -3.97 6.51
CA LEU A 94 -9.99 -3.00 6.12
C LEU A 94 -10.06 -1.71 6.94
N ILE A 95 -11.26 -1.17 7.19
CA ILE A 95 -11.45 0.00 8.06
C ILE A 95 -11.01 -0.31 9.50
N ALA A 96 -11.40 -1.47 10.04
CA ALA A 96 -11.01 -1.90 11.38
C ALA A 96 -9.48 -2.09 11.50
N ALA A 97 -8.86 -2.72 10.51
CA ALA A 97 -7.41 -2.88 10.45
C ALA A 97 -6.69 -1.53 10.34
N SER A 98 -7.22 -0.60 9.54
CA SER A 98 -6.69 0.75 9.41
C SER A 98 -6.68 1.51 10.74
N LEU A 99 -7.82 1.55 11.46
CA LEU A 99 -7.94 2.19 12.77
C LEU A 99 -7.00 1.54 13.80
N SER A 100 -6.93 0.22 13.81
CA SER A 100 -6.04 -0.55 14.67
C SER A 100 -4.56 -0.20 14.42
N ILE A 101 -4.14 -0.13 13.16
CA ILE A 101 -2.75 0.19 12.80
C ILE A 101 -2.45 1.67 13.09
N ALA A 102 -3.36 2.59 12.78
CA ALA A 102 -3.20 4.02 13.04
C ALA A 102 -3.04 4.31 14.54
N THR A 103 -3.90 3.72 15.37
CA THR A 103 -3.88 3.91 16.83
C THR A 103 -2.87 3.02 17.55
N LYS A 104 -2.23 2.09 16.83
CA LYS A 104 -1.32 1.06 17.35
C LYS A 104 -1.95 0.12 18.37
N ILE A 105 -3.28 -0.01 18.36
CA ILE A 105 -4.05 -0.90 19.23
C ILE A 105 -4.32 -2.20 18.49
N GLN A 106 -3.96 -3.36 19.04
CA GLN A 106 -4.17 -4.69 18.41
C GLN A 106 -3.46 -4.92 17.06
N VAL A 107 -2.37 -4.20 16.77
CA VAL A 107 -1.59 -4.33 15.51
C VAL A 107 -1.20 -5.77 15.19
N ARG A 108 -0.91 -6.58 16.22
CA ARG A 108 -0.63 -8.01 16.06
C ARG A 108 -1.75 -8.75 15.32
N TRP A 109 -2.99 -8.60 15.75
CA TRP A 109 -4.12 -9.32 15.16
C TRP A 109 -4.52 -8.72 13.83
N SER A 110 -4.56 -7.40 13.72
CA SER A 110 -4.88 -6.72 12.47
C SER A 110 -3.88 -7.05 11.37
N GLY A 111 -2.58 -7.07 11.68
CA GLY A 111 -1.55 -7.47 10.71
C GLY A 111 -1.64 -8.96 10.31
N LEU A 112 -1.95 -9.86 11.26
CA LEU A 112 -2.15 -11.29 10.95
C LEU A 112 -3.34 -11.50 10.02
N LEU A 113 -4.50 -10.97 10.40
CA LEU A 113 -5.77 -11.16 9.68
C LEU A 113 -5.74 -10.48 8.31
N THR A 114 -5.20 -9.26 8.23
CA THR A 114 -5.05 -8.55 6.94
C THR A 114 -4.06 -9.30 6.04
N GLY A 115 -2.94 -9.80 6.57
CA GLY A 115 -1.99 -10.59 5.79
C GLY A 115 -2.60 -11.89 5.25
N ILE A 116 -3.40 -12.60 6.07
CA ILE A 116 -4.16 -13.77 5.63
C ILE A 116 -5.15 -13.40 4.53
N MET A 117 -5.90 -12.32 4.70
CA MET A 117 -6.87 -11.83 3.72
C MET A 117 -6.20 -11.53 2.37
N MET A 118 -5.07 -10.82 2.35
CA MET A 118 -4.31 -10.55 1.12
C MET A 118 -3.82 -11.83 0.44
N PHE A 119 -3.34 -12.81 1.23
CA PHE A 119 -2.94 -14.11 0.70
C PHE A 119 -4.12 -14.89 0.09
N LEU A 120 -5.30 -14.81 0.70
CA LEU A 120 -6.53 -15.40 0.14
C LEU A 120 -6.92 -14.72 -1.18
N PHE A 121 -6.84 -13.38 -1.28
CA PHE A 121 -7.08 -12.69 -2.56
C PHE A 121 -6.11 -13.13 -3.64
N VAL A 122 -4.82 -13.28 -3.31
CA VAL A 122 -3.84 -13.80 -4.27
C VAL A 122 -4.23 -15.19 -4.75
N THR A 123 -4.44 -16.13 -3.83
CA THR A 123 -4.66 -17.54 -4.17
C THR A 123 -6.00 -17.78 -4.87
N MET A 124 -7.04 -17.03 -4.51
CA MET A 124 -8.39 -17.21 -5.06
C MET A 124 -8.66 -16.35 -6.30
N LEU A 125 -8.06 -15.17 -6.41
CA LEU A 125 -8.39 -14.16 -7.43
C LEU A 125 -7.22 -13.90 -8.37
N HIS A 126 -6.15 -13.33 -7.83
CA HIS A 126 -5.11 -12.73 -8.67
C HIS A 126 -4.21 -13.76 -9.34
N LEU A 127 -3.83 -14.82 -8.64
CA LEU A 127 -2.98 -15.88 -9.19
C LEU A 127 -3.72 -16.70 -10.26
N PRO A 128 -4.95 -17.21 -10.03
CA PRO A 128 -5.72 -17.85 -11.10
C PRO A 128 -5.96 -16.92 -12.30
N GLY A 129 -6.21 -15.63 -12.05
CA GLY A 129 -6.33 -14.62 -13.10
C GLY A 129 -5.05 -14.46 -13.92
N ALA A 130 -3.90 -14.36 -13.26
CA ALA A 130 -2.59 -14.22 -13.91
C ALA A 130 -2.17 -15.48 -14.69
N ILE A 131 -2.50 -16.67 -14.19
CA ILE A 131 -2.24 -17.94 -14.89
C ILE A 131 -3.06 -18.02 -16.18
N ARG A 132 -4.36 -17.64 -16.14
CA ARG A 132 -5.24 -17.69 -17.32
C ARG A 132 -4.95 -16.60 -18.35
N GLY A 133 -4.76 -15.36 -17.88
CA GLY A 133 -4.59 -14.21 -18.76
C GLY A 133 -3.15 -14.01 -19.24
N GLY A 134 -2.17 -14.51 -18.48
CA GLY A 134 -0.76 -14.20 -18.70
C GLY A 134 -0.47 -12.69 -18.61
N GLY A 135 0.71 -12.31 -19.08
CA GLY A 135 1.09 -10.91 -19.20
C GLY A 135 1.62 -10.26 -17.92
N ARG A 136 2.35 -9.16 -18.11
CA ARG A 136 3.09 -8.47 -17.04
C ARG A 136 2.18 -7.99 -15.89
N ILE A 137 1.09 -7.30 -16.22
CA ILE A 137 0.29 -6.55 -15.22
C ILE A 137 -0.40 -7.48 -14.22
N PRO A 138 -1.07 -8.59 -14.62
CA PRO A 138 -1.64 -9.53 -13.65
C PRO A 138 -0.59 -10.11 -12.69
N TRP A 139 0.60 -10.45 -13.18
CA TRP A 139 1.70 -10.91 -12.33
C TRP A 139 2.27 -9.82 -11.42
N THR A 140 2.32 -8.56 -11.87
CA THR A 140 2.64 -7.41 -11.01
C THR A 140 1.64 -7.31 -9.85
N ILE A 141 0.34 -7.48 -10.13
CA ILE A 141 -0.71 -7.43 -9.10
C ILE A 141 -0.54 -8.57 -8.09
N VAL A 142 -0.26 -9.80 -8.54
CA VAL A 142 0.04 -10.93 -7.63
C VAL A 142 1.17 -10.60 -6.66
N LEU A 143 2.30 -10.08 -7.17
CA LEU A 143 3.45 -9.72 -6.35
C LEU A 143 3.16 -8.53 -5.43
N ARG A 144 2.38 -7.56 -5.91
CA ARG A 144 1.93 -6.40 -5.12
C ARG A 144 1.14 -6.87 -3.90
N GLU A 145 0.08 -7.66 -4.11
CA GLU A 145 -0.77 -8.17 -3.03
C GLU A 145 0.00 -9.08 -2.05
N LEU A 146 0.90 -9.93 -2.56
CA LEU A 146 1.80 -10.72 -1.71
C LEU A 146 2.70 -9.83 -0.84
N SER A 147 3.23 -8.74 -1.40
CA SER A 147 4.05 -7.79 -0.64
C SER A 147 3.24 -7.03 0.42
N PHE A 148 1.99 -6.68 0.12
CA PHE A 148 1.07 -6.03 1.07
C PHE A 148 0.74 -6.97 2.24
N GLY A 149 0.39 -8.22 1.94
CA GLY A 149 0.18 -9.24 2.96
C GLY A 149 1.43 -9.52 3.79
N GLY A 150 2.59 -9.61 3.13
CA GLY A 150 3.89 -9.77 3.77
C GLY A 150 4.23 -8.62 4.73
N GLY A 151 3.98 -7.36 4.34
CA GLY A 151 4.15 -6.20 5.21
C GLY A 151 3.24 -6.23 6.44
N CYS A 152 2.00 -6.68 6.28
CA CYS A 152 1.09 -6.86 7.41
C CYS A 152 1.61 -7.94 8.40
N TRP A 153 2.20 -9.03 7.90
CA TRP A 153 2.86 -10.03 8.75
C TRP A 153 4.15 -9.52 9.41
N VAL A 154 4.92 -8.65 8.75
CA VAL A 154 6.05 -7.96 9.39
C VAL A 154 5.55 -7.11 10.56
N LEU A 155 4.53 -6.27 10.37
CA LEU A 155 3.92 -5.48 11.44
C LEU A 155 3.42 -6.36 12.58
N ALA A 156 2.72 -7.44 12.28
CA ALA A 156 2.22 -8.37 13.28
C ALA A 156 3.36 -9.03 14.08
N GLY A 157 4.43 -9.43 13.40
CA GLY A 157 5.62 -10.00 14.02
C GLY A 157 6.36 -9.00 14.91
N ILE A 158 6.41 -7.72 14.52
CA ILE A 158 7.00 -6.64 15.35
C ILE A 158 6.14 -6.39 16.60
N ALA A 159 4.81 -6.38 16.46
CA ALA A 159 3.87 -6.17 17.55
C ALA A 159 3.73 -7.39 18.51
N MET A 160 4.24 -8.56 18.12
CA MET A 160 4.24 -9.76 18.96
C MET A 160 5.36 -9.66 20.01
N GLY A 161 5.06 -9.05 21.17
CA GLY A 161 5.94 -9.03 22.34
C GLY A 161 6.15 -10.43 22.95
N GLY A 162 7.32 -10.67 23.56
CA GLY A 162 7.65 -11.90 24.30
C GLY A 162 8.52 -12.93 23.56
N ASN A 163 9.03 -13.91 24.32
CA ASN A 163 10.06 -14.89 23.93
C ASN A 163 9.58 -15.99 22.93
N ARG A 164 8.47 -15.76 22.20
CA ARG A 164 7.96 -16.69 21.16
C ARG A 164 8.82 -16.55 19.90
N ALA A 165 10.06 -17.02 20.00
CA ALA A 165 11.09 -16.86 18.98
C ALA A 165 10.70 -17.47 17.62
N GLY A 166 9.84 -18.48 17.58
CA GLY A 166 9.40 -19.16 16.35
C GLY A 166 8.43 -18.35 15.50
N PRO A 167 7.17 -18.17 15.91
CA PRO A 167 6.13 -17.53 15.08
C PRO A 167 6.48 -16.11 14.65
N ARG A 168 7.04 -15.31 15.57
CA ARG A 168 7.50 -13.94 15.28
C ARG A 168 8.57 -13.93 14.18
N LYS A 169 9.62 -14.75 14.32
CA LYS A 169 10.73 -14.79 13.35
C LYS A 169 10.25 -15.28 12.00
N SER A 170 9.33 -16.25 11.97
CA SER A 170 8.73 -16.76 10.74
C SER A 170 7.97 -15.67 9.99
N LEU A 171 7.03 -14.98 10.65
CA LEU A 171 6.24 -13.91 10.04
C LEU A 171 7.10 -12.79 9.44
N VAL A 172 8.08 -12.31 10.21
CA VAL A 172 8.99 -11.25 9.73
C VAL A 172 9.85 -11.76 8.57
N THR A 173 10.29 -13.03 8.61
CA THR A 173 11.12 -13.60 7.53
C THR A 173 10.31 -13.79 6.25
N VAL A 174 9.13 -14.39 6.34
CA VAL A 174 8.23 -14.59 5.19
C VAL A 174 7.86 -13.25 4.57
N GLY A 175 7.39 -12.29 5.39
CA GLY A 175 7.02 -10.98 4.88
C GLY A 175 8.19 -10.23 4.23
N ARG A 176 9.38 -10.28 4.84
CA ARG A 176 10.60 -9.71 4.25
C ARG A 176 10.96 -10.33 2.90
N VAL A 177 10.83 -11.65 2.75
CA VAL A 177 11.12 -12.34 1.49
C VAL A 177 10.11 -11.96 0.41
N LEU A 178 8.82 -11.89 0.74
CA LEU A 178 7.77 -11.47 -0.21
C LEU A 178 7.99 -10.03 -0.70
N ILE A 179 8.28 -9.10 0.22
CA ILE A 179 8.61 -7.70 -0.13
C ILE A 179 9.88 -7.65 -0.99
N ALA A 180 10.91 -8.44 -0.66
CA ALA A 180 12.15 -8.50 -1.42
C ALA A 180 11.94 -8.96 -2.86
N ILE A 181 11.20 -10.05 -3.06
CA ILE A 181 10.90 -10.60 -4.39
C ILE A 181 10.12 -9.57 -5.21
N ALA A 182 9.06 -8.97 -4.63
CA ALA A 182 8.28 -7.94 -5.30
C ALA A 182 9.16 -6.74 -5.71
N ALA A 183 10.00 -6.23 -4.78
CA ALA A 183 10.89 -5.12 -5.07
C ALA A 183 11.89 -5.45 -6.20
N ILE A 184 12.53 -6.62 -6.19
CA ILE A 184 13.46 -7.02 -7.26
C ILE A 184 12.75 -7.09 -8.61
N VAL A 185 11.59 -7.78 -8.66
CA VAL A 185 10.84 -7.92 -9.92
C VAL A 185 10.36 -6.57 -10.41
N PHE A 186 9.81 -5.72 -9.54
CA PHE A 186 9.37 -4.37 -9.92
C PHE A 186 10.52 -3.52 -10.41
N GLY A 187 11.67 -3.63 -9.76
CA GLY A 187 12.90 -2.97 -10.21
C GLY A 187 13.29 -3.37 -11.62
N VAL A 188 13.27 -4.67 -11.94
CA VAL A 188 13.49 -5.17 -13.32
C VAL A 188 12.44 -4.63 -14.29
N GLN A 189 11.17 -4.59 -13.89
CA GLN A 189 10.09 -4.07 -14.75
C GLN A 189 10.28 -2.59 -15.12
N HIS A 190 10.83 -1.76 -14.23
CA HIS A 190 11.15 -0.36 -14.55
C HIS A 190 12.26 -0.21 -15.59
N PHE A 191 13.21 -1.15 -15.64
CA PHE A 191 14.21 -1.17 -16.71
C PHE A 191 13.65 -1.66 -18.04
N LEU A 192 12.75 -2.64 -18.01
CA LEU A 192 12.15 -3.23 -19.22
C LEU A 192 11.04 -2.38 -19.83
N HIS A 193 10.34 -1.59 -19.01
CA HIS A 193 9.17 -0.80 -19.40
C HIS A 193 9.26 0.62 -18.84
N PRO A 194 10.20 1.43 -19.36
CA PRO A 194 10.38 2.80 -18.87
C PRO A 194 9.14 3.64 -19.19
N LEU A 195 8.91 4.69 -18.38
CA LEU A 195 7.79 5.64 -18.40
C LEU A 195 6.55 5.22 -17.59
N GLY A 196 6.58 4.05 -16.95
CA GLY A 196 5.55 3.69 -15.97
C GLY A 196 5.51 4.69 -14.82
N LEU A 197 4.40 4.73 -14.07
CA LEU A 197 4.42 5.41 -12.77
C LEU A 197 5.43 4.70 -11.85
N PRO A 198 6.41 5.43 -11.26
CA PRO A 198 7.52 4.82 -10.56
C PRO A 198 7.07 4.21 -9.23
N GLY A 199 7.55 3.01 -8.90
CA GLY A 199 7.13 2.26 -7.71
C GLY A 199 6.53 0.91 -8.09
N VAL A 200 5.20 0.78 -8.07
CA VAL A 200 4.51 -0.44 -8.51
C VAL A 200 4.25 -0.35 -10.03
N PRO A 201 4.84 -1.22 -10.87
CA PRO A 201 4.86 -1.06 -12.33
C PRO A 201 3.54 -1.54 -12.99
N LEU A 202 2.48 -0.77 -12.78
CA LEU A 202 1.16 -0.99 -13.37
C LEU A 202 1.05 -0.31 -14.76
N GLN A 203 -0.18 -0.12 -15.26
CA GLN A 203 -0.43 0.34 -16.63
C GLN A 203 -0.23 1.85 -16.80
N LYS A 204 -0.59 2.64 -15.78
CA LYS A 204 -0.60 4.10 -15.86
C LYS A 204 0.82 4.66 -15.96
N GLN A 205 0.99 5.60 -16.89
CA GLN A 205 2.28 6.18 -17.25
C GLN A 205 2.56 7.45 -16.42
N THR A 206 3.84 7.76 -16.23
CA THR A 206 4.28 9.03 -15.64
C THR A 206 3.88 10.18 -16.57
N PRO A 207 3.21 11.24 -16.04
CA PRO A 207 2.80 12.37 -16.86
C PRO A 207 3.95 13.05 -17.60
N THR A 208 3.66 13.60 -18.78
CA THR A 208 4.68 14.22 -19.65
C THR A 208 5.31 15.49 -19.06
N TRP A 209 4.62 16.17 -18.13
CA TRP A 209 5.13 17.37 -17.45
C TRP A 209 6.21 17.06 -16.41
N VAL A 210 6.34 15.79 -15.95
CA VAL A 210 7.36 15.41 -14.97
C VAL A 210 8.75 15.49 -15.64
N PRO A 211 9.65 16.35 -15.15
CA PRO A 211 10.98 16.48 -15.73
C PRO A 211 11.78 15.19 -15.51
N ALA A 212 12.60 14.84 -16.50
CA ALA A 212 13.47 13.65 -16.44
C ALA A 212 12.74 12.34 -16.05
N ARG A 213 11.45 12.19 -16.43
CA ARG A 213 10.61 11.03 -16.08
C ARG A 213 11.26 9.67 -16.33
N VAL A 214 12.02 9.52 -17.42
CA VAL A 214 12.76 8.28 -17.73
C VAL A 214 13.87 8.02 -16.70
N LEU A 215 14.62 9.05 -16.31
CA LEU A 215 15.68 8.94 -15.31
C LEU A 215 15.09 8.58 -13.94
N VAL A 216 13.99 9.23 -13.53
CA VAL A 216 13.29 8.93 -12.27
C VAL A 216 12.85 7.46 -12.24
N ASP A 217 12.37 6.94 -13.36
CA ASP A 217 11.93 5.56 -13.47
C ASP A 217 13.10 4.57 -13.33
N TYR A 218 14.20 4.79 -14.06
CA TYR A 218 15.40 3.96 -13.92
C TYR A 218 16.03 4.05 -12.52
N LEU A 219 16.07 5.23 -11.91
CA LEU A 219 16.52 5.38 -10.53
C LEU A 219 15.64 4.57 -9.59
N THR A 220 14.32 4.66 -9.74
CA THR A 220 13.38 3.86 -8.95
C THR A 220 13.62 2.37 -9.14
N GLY A 221 13.85 1.92 -10.38
CA GLY A 221 14.25 0.57 -10.69
C GLY A 221 15.50 0.12 -9.94
N ALA A 222 16.56 0.93 -9.98
CA ALA A 222 17.83 0.65 -9.30
C ALA A 222 17.67 0.58 -7.78
N PHE A 223 16.96 1.54 -7.17
CA PHE A 223 16.67 1.55 -5.73
C PHE A 223 15.89 0.31 -5.30
N LEU A 224 14.91 -0.13 -6.11
CA LEU A 224 14.12 -1.32 -5.84
C LEU A 224 14.94 -2.61 -5.92
N ILE A 225 15.80 -2.77 -6.93
CA ILE A 225 16.70 -3.94 -7.04
C ILE A 225 17.68 -3.98 -5.87
N VAL A 226 18.38 -2.86 -5.60
CA VAL A 226 19.37 -2.80 -4.51
C VAL A 226 18.70 -3.05 -3.16
N GLY A 227 17.57 -2.39 -2.89
CA GLY A 227 16.80 -2.59 -1.66
C GLY A 227 16.30 -4.03 -1.52
N GLY A 228 15.69 -4.58 -2.57
CA GLY A 228 15.21 -5.95 -2.61
C GLY A 228 16.32 -6.99 -2.37
N CYS A 229 17.49 -6.82 -2.98
CA CYS A 229 18.66 -7.67 -2.72
C CYS A 229 19.12 -7.58 -1.25
N CYS A 230 19.20 -6.38 -0.68
CA CYS A 230 19.49 -6.19 0.74
C CYS A 230 18.46 -6.90 1.63
N PHE A 231 17.18 -6.81 1.29
CA PHE A 231 16.10 -7.45 2.03
C PHE A 231 16.19 -8.95 1.95
N LEU A 232 16.45 -9.53 0.78
CA LEU A 232 16.54 -10.98 0.59
C LEU A 232 17.72 -11.58 1.36
N LEU A 233 18.90 -10.95 1.24
CA LEU A 233 20.15 -11.40 1.87
C LEU A 233 20.23 -11.13 3.37
N ALA A 234 19.22 -10.46 3.96
CA ALA A 234 19.23 -10.02 5.36
C ALA A 234 20.39 -9.06 5.69
N ARG A 235 20.90 -8.31 4.71
CA ARG A 235 22.07 -7.44 4.87
C ARG A 235 21.68 -5.98 4.75
N LYS A 236 22.02 -5.19 5.77
CA LYS A 236 21.70 -3.75 5.84
C LYS A 236 20.20 -3.46 5.64
N THR A 237 19.31 -4.42 5.93
CA THR A 237 17.85 -4.35 5.70
C THR A 237 17.25 -3.06 6.24
N ARG A 238 17.58 -2.67 7.48
CA ARG A 238 17.07 -1.44 8.10
C ARG A 238 17.34 -0.21 7.25
N ILE A 239 18.62 -0.03 6.89
CA ILE A 239 19.10 1.17 6.19
C ILE A 239 18.50 1.20 4.78
N ALA A 240 18.58 0.08 4.05
CA ALA A 240 18.00 -0.05 2.72
C ALA A 240 16.49 0.23 2.72
N ALA A 241 15.76 -0.28 3.71
CA ALA A 241 14.31 -0.08 3.84
C ALA A 241 13.96 1.37 4.16
N ALA A 242 14.73 2.02 5.03
CA ALA A 242 14.52 3.42 5.37
C ALA A 242 14.72 4.35 4.15
N TYR A 243 15.80 4.15 3.38
CA TYR A 243 16.07 4.97 2.19
C TYR A 243 15.14 4.65 1.01
N LEU A 244 14.89 3.37 0.72
CA LEU A 244 13.95 2.99 -0.34
C LEU A 244 12.53 3.44 0.01
N GLY A 245 12.10 3.25 1.26
CA GLY A 245 10.80 3.74 1.73
C GLY A 245 10.69 5.26 1.64
N ALA A 246 11.75 6.00 2.01
CA ALA A 246 11.80 7.45 1.83
C ALA A 246 11.70 7.87 0.36
N TRP A 247 12.38 7.15 -0.54
CA TRP A 247 12.27 7.36 -1.98
C TRP A 247 10.83 7.17 -2.48
N ILE A 248 10.18 6.06 -2.11
CA ILE A 248 8.78 5.82 -2.49
C ILE A 248 7.84 6.89 -1.91
N LEU A 249 8.01 7.30 -0.65
CA LEU A 249 7.18 8.37 -0.08
C LEU A 249 7.39 9.73 -0.76
N LEU A 250 8.62 10.05 -1.16
CA LEU A 250 8.91 11.24 -1.95
C LEU A 250 8.15 11.20 -3.28
N LEU A 251 8.19 10.07 -3.99
CA LEU A 251 7.44 9.88 -5.24
C LEU A 251 5.93 10.00 -4.99
N VAL A 252 5.42 9.43 -3.89
CA VAL A 252 4.00 9.52 -3.54
C VAL A 252 3.57 10.98 -3.35
N VAL A 253 4.35 11.79 -2.64
CA VAL A 253 4.01 13.20 -2.41
C VAL A 253 4.13 14.02 -3.69
N VAL A 254 5.23 13.87 -4.43
CA VAL A 254 5.58 14.74 -5.57
C VAL A 254 4.84 14.35 -6.84
N ILE A 255 4.84 13.05 -7.19
CA ILE A 255 4.28 12.54 -8.45
C ILE A 255 2.86 12.02 -8.24
N TYR A 256 2.63 11.12 -7.28
CA TYR A 256 1.29 10.56 -7.11
C TYR A 256 0.30 11.57 -6.55
N GLY A 257 0.74 12.49 -5.67
CA GLY A 257 -0.11 13.55 -5.13
C GLY A 257 -0.60 14.50 -6.23
N THR A 258 0.27 14.87 -7.16
CA THR A 258 -0.11 15.72 -8.30
C THR A 258 -0.97 14.97 -9.32
N VAL A 259 -0.67 13.70 -9.60
CA VAL A 259 -1.52 12.82 -10.42
C VAL A 259 -2.90 12.66 -9.78
N LEU A 260 -2.99 12.49 -8.46
CA LEU A 260 -4.23 12.39 -7.72
C LEU A 260 -5.04 13.68 -7.80
N ILE A 261 -4.41 14.85 -7.62
CA ILE A 261 -5.09 16.15 -7.76
C ILE A 261 -5.69 16.28 -9.17
N GLY A 262 -4.92 15.96 -10.21
CA GLY A 262 -5.40 15.95 -11.59
C GLY A 262 -6.58 15.00 -11.81
N ALA A 263 -6.50 13.79 -11.23
CA ALA A 263 -7.58 12.81 -11.32
C ALA A 263 -8.86 13.25 -10.59
N LEU A 264 -8.74 13.90 -9.42
CA LEU A 264 -9.87 14.41 -8.65
C LEU A 264 -10.57 15.60 -9.32
N ALA A 265 -9.85 16.36 -10.15
CA ALA A 265 -10.38 17.45 -10.96
C ALA A 265 -11.14 16.98 -12.22
N ASP A 266 -10.98 15.72 -12.64
CA ASP A 266 -11.73 15.16 -13.77
C ASP A 266 -13.23 15.08 -13.43
N SER A 267 -14.13 15.17 -14.42
CA SER A 267 -15.57 15.03 -14.19
C SER A 267 -15.97 13.57 -13.93
N ARG A 268 -15.25 12.59 -14.49
CA ARG A 268 -15.62 11.17 -14.49
C ARG A 268 -15.23 10.50 -13.18
N GLY A 269 -16.22 9.89 -12.51
CA GLY A 269 -16.00 9.17 -11.25
C GLY A 269 -14.95 8.05 -11.32
N ALA A 270 -14.90 7.31 -12.43
CA ALA A 270 -13.93 6.22 -12.62
C ALA A 270 -12.48 6.70 -12.62
N VAL A 271 -12.19 7.88 -13.19
CA VAL A 271 -10.83 8.45 -13.21
C VAL A 271 -10.41 8.87 -11.80
N LYS A 272 -11.33 9.42 -11.01
CA LYS A 272 -11.10 9.79 -9.60
C LYS A 272 -10.71 8.57 -8.76
N VAL A 273 -11.49 7.49 -8.86
CA VAL A 273 -11.24 6.22 -8.15
C VAL A 273 -9.92 5.60 -8.58
N GLU A 274 -9.63 5.58 -9.90
CA GLU A 274 -8.34 5.11 -10.40
C GLU A 274 -7.16 5.90 -9.80
N GLY A 275 -7.22 7.23 -9.80
CA GLY A 275 -6.18 8.08 -9.22
C GLY A 275 -5.95 7.81 -7.73
N LEU A 276 -7.03 7.63 -6.97
CA LEU A 276 -6.99 7.24 -5.55
C LEU A 276 -6.33 5.87 -5.37
N ASN A 277 -6.66 4.89 -6.21
CA ASN A 277 -6.08 3.54 -6.14
C ASN A 277 -4.58 3.54 -6.41
N TYR A 278 -4.09 4.26 -7.43
CA TYR A 278 -2.64 4.38 -7.68
C TYR A 278 -1.90 5.07 -6.53
N PHE A 279 -2.48 6.12 -5.95
CA PHE A 279 -1.92 6.79 -4.78
C PHE A 279 -1.86 5.85 -3.56
N ALA A 280 -2.98 5.19 -3.25
CA ALA A 280 -3.11 4.30 -2.10
C ALA A 280 -2.20 3.06 -2.24
N ASP A 281 -2.16 2.41 -3.41
CA ASP A 281 -1.29 1.26 -3.69
C ASP A 281 0.17 1.60 -3.43
N THR A 282 0.64 2.74 -3.96
CA THR A 282 2.05 3.11 -3.87
C THR A 282 2.42 3.57 -2.47
N LEU A 283 1.51 4.27 -1.78
CA LEU A 283 1.68 4.62 -0.37
C LEU A 283 1.76 3.37 0.51
N LEU A 284 0.90 2.37 0.26
CA LEU A 284 0.92 1.09 0.98
C LEU A 284 2.20 0.32 0.69
N PHE A 285 2.68 0.34 -0.56
CA PHE A 285 3.96 -0.27 -0.93
C PHE A 285 5.14 0.39 -0.20
N GLY A 286 5.15 1.72 -0.11
CA GLY A 286 6.11 2.46 0.71
C GLY A 286 6.04 2.05 2.19
N ALA A 287 4.83 1.89 2.73
CA ALA A 287 4.61 1.47 4.10
C ALA A 287 5.15 0.06 4.38
N VAL A 288 4.89 -0.91 3.49
CA VAL A 288 5.38 -2.29 3.67
C VAL A 288 6.90 -2.34 3.63
N ILE A 289 7.54 -1.53 2.79
CA ILE A 289 9.01 -1.39 2.78
C ILE A 289 9.51 -0.78 4.09
N LEU A 290 8.92 0.33 4.54
CA LEU A 290 9.32 1.00 5.79
C LEU A 290 9.15 0.12 7.03
N SER A 291 8.19 -0.82 7.03
CA SER A 291 8.01 -1.79 8.12
C SER A 291 9.27 -2.62 8.39
N LEU A 292 10.09 -2.88 7.36
CA LEU A 292 11.36 -3.60 7.48
C LEU A 292 12.44 -2.78 8.21
N ALA A 293 12.31 -1.46 8.27
CA ALA A 293 13.19 -0.59 9.04
C ALA A 293 12.81 -0.56 10.54
N GLY A 294 11.52 -0.59 10.87
CA GLY A 294 11.01 -0.49 12.24
C GLY A 294 11.43 -1.63 13.17
N GLY A 295 11.62 -2.85 12.64
CA GLY A 295 11.93 -4.06 13.42
C GLY A 295 13.32 -4.10 14.09
N THR A 296 14.14 -3.06 13.93
CA THR A 296 15.53 -3.02 14.40
C THR A 296 15.85 -1.88 15.37
N SER A 297 14.89 -1.00 15.70
CA SER A 297 15.12 0.20 16.52
C SER A 297 14.81 0.03 18.02
N THR A 298 13.95 -0.92 18.39
CA THR A 298 13.45 -1.09 19.77
C THR A 298 14.42 -1.79 20.74
N ARG A 299 15.72 -1.81 20.47
CA ARG A 299 16.73 -2.44 21.37
C ARG A 299 17.59 -1.45 22.15
N LYS A 300 17.32 -0.14 22.06
CA LYS A 300 18.16 0.92 22.65
C LYS A 300 17.50 1.81 23.71
N LEU A 301 16.22 1.60 24.04
CA LEU A 301 15.49 2.42 25.03
C LEU A 301 15.11 1.66 26.31
N GLU A 302 15.52 0.39 26.44
CA GLU A 302 15.29 -0.43 27.64
C GLU A 302 16.61 -0.86 28.31
N ARG A 303 17.65 -0.03 28.22
CA ARG A 303 18.88 -0.18 29.02
C ARG A 303 19.30 1.16 29.58
#